data_AF-A0AAV0RCZ9-F1
#
_entry.id   AF-A0AAV0RCZ9-F1
#
_cell.length_a   1.000
_cell.length_b   1.000
_cell.length_c   1.000
_cell.angle_alpha   90.00
_cell.angle_beta   90.00
_cell.angle_gamma   90.00
#
_symmetry.space_group_name_H-M   'P 1'
#
loop_
_entity.id
_entity.type
_entity.pdbx_description
1 polymer ?
#
loop_
_entity_poly.entity_id
_entity_poly.type
_entity_poly.pdbx_seq_one_letter_code
_entity_poly.pdbx_strand_id
1 'polypeptide(L)'
;MQRSEATRRFVWEANRGNPVGENATFSFGSDGNLVLAHQNGTVAWESGTKRNAVVRFEMLQTGNMVLYDAGANENGPYSLVLEPSRIALYYTTENTPKPYPYFTFFDNTVTFFSEDDWWAVETKCQLPGRCGEFGVCRNSQCVGCPSASGGLLGWSEDCRAPELGACGGKKGGFRYVEMAGIDHFTAKYSRGDGPVTKESCAGKCGKDCKCKGYFYHTVSRRCWIAYELGTMIRVDNSTHLAYIKAPL
;
A
#
# COMPACT_ATOMS: atom_id res chain seq x y z
N MET A 1 -6.54 -11.13 39.27
CA MET A 1 -5.80 -10.11 38.51
C MET A 1 -6.80 -9.35 37.67
N GLN A 2 -7.10 -8.11 38.06
CA GLN A 2 -8.07 -7.25 37.40
C GLN A 2 -7.37 -6.61 36.19
N ARG A 3 -7.86 -6.89 34.99
CA ARG A 3 -7.37 -6.32 33.73
C ARG A 3 -7.59 -4.81 33.81
N SER A 4 -6.52 -4.01 33.86
CA SER A 4 -6.64 -2.56 33.82
C SER A 4 -7.31 -2.15 32.51
N GLU A 5 -8.49 -1.53 32.58
CA GLU A 5 -9.06 -0.84 31.43
C GLU A 5 -8.08 0.25 31.00
N ALA A 6 -7.57 0.16 29.77
CA ALA A 6 -6.88 1.27 29.14
C ALA A 6 -7.87 2.44 29.06
N THR A 7 -7.63 3.48 29.86
CA THR A 7 -8.45 4.69 29.87
C THR A 7 -8.23 5.40 28.54
N ARG A 8 -9.19 5.26 27.62
CA ARG A 8 -9.19 6.02 26.36
C ARG A 8 -9.35 7.50 26.70
N ARG A 9 -8.35 8.31 26.36
CA ARG A 9 -8.36 9.76 26.57
C ARG A 9 -8.67 10.47 25.25
N PHE A 10 -9.86 11.05 25.15
CA PHE A 10 -10.27 11.84 23.99
C PHE A 10 -9.62 13.23 24.05
N VAL A 11 -8.92 13.62 22.98
CA VAL A 11 -8.23 14.92 22.87
C VAL A 11 -8.94 15.89 21.92
N TRP A 12 -9.82 15.40 21.05
CA TRP A 12 -10.59 16.21 20.10
C TRP A 12 -11.88 15.49 19.65
N GLU A 13 -12.89 16.26 19.23
CA GLU A 13 -14.19 15.78 18.74
C GLU A 13 -14.76 16.72 17.66
N ALA A 14 -15.22 16.18 16.54
CA ALA A 14 -15.76 16.96 15.42
C ALA A 14 -17.17 17.48 15.69
N ASN A 15 -18.03 16.62 16.22
CA ASN A 15 -19.46 16.79 16.35
C ASN A 15 -19.90 16.90 17.82
N ARG A 16 -19.10 17.61 18.63
CA ARG A 16 -19.41 17.80 20.05
C ARG A 16 -20.81 18.39 20.22
N GLY A 17 -21.64 17.71 21.00
CA GLY A 17 -23.03 18.11 21.23
C GLY A 17 -24.03 17.64 20.16
N ASN A 18 -23.57 16.95 19.12
CA ASN A 18 -24.43 16.30 18.13
C ASN A 18 -23.98 14.84 17.87
N PRO A 19 -24.08 13.95 18.86
CA PRO A 19 -23.62 12.57 18.74
C PRO A 19 -24.44 11.81 17.70
N VAL A 20 -23.74 11.00 16.91
CA VAL A 20 -24.37 10.10 15.93
C VAL A 20 -24.63 8.71 16.53
N GLY A 21 -25.62 8.01 15.99
CA GLY A 21 -25.96 6.64 16.38
C GLY A 21 -25.29 5.59 15.50
N GLU A 22 -25.68 4.33 15.68
CA GLU A 22 -25.24 3.23 14.82
C GLU A 22 -25.59 3.50 13.34
N ASN A 23 -24.77 2.97 12.42
CA ASN A 23 -24.91 3.15 10.97
C ASN A 23 -24.76 4.60 10.47
N ALA A 24 -24.20 5.50 11.30
CA ALA A 24 -23.74 6.79 10.82
C ALA A 24 -22.64 6.62 9.77
N THR A 25 -22.54 7.61 8.88
CA THR A 25 -21.56 7.62 7.79
C THR A 25 -20.60 8.78 7.98
N PHE A 26 -19.31 8.54 7.77
CA PHE A 26 -18.30 9.58 7.69
C PHE A 26 -17.68 9.53 6.30
N SER A 27 -18.04 10.46 5.42
CA SER A 27 -17.76 10.39 3.99
C SER A 27 -17.02 11.62 3.49
N PHE A 28 -16.07 11.40 2.57
CA PHE A 28 -15.45 12.45 1.81
C PHE A 28 -16.09 12.50 0.42
N GLY A 29 -16.86 13.56 0.17
CA GLY A 29 -17.62 13.76 -1.06
C GLY A 29 -16.73 14.14 -2.24
N SER A 30 -17.19 13.85 -3.45
CA SER A 30 -16.54 14.30 -4.69
C SER A 30 -16.57 15.82 -4.88
N ASP A 31 -17.38 16.52 -4.08
CA ASP A 31 -17.39 17.97 -3.94
C ASP A 31 -16.27 18.50 -3.03
N GLY A 32 -15.43 17.61 -2.48
CA GLY A 32 -14.34 17.98 -1.59
C GLY A 32 -14.79 18.27 -0.16
N ASN A 33 -15.95 17.78 0.27
CA ASN A 33 -16.47 18.00 1.62
C ASN A 33 -16.40 16.73 2.47
N LEU A 34 -15.91 16.87 3.69
CA LEU A 34 -15.92 15.79 4.67
C LEU A 34 -17.17 15.92 5.53
N VAL A 35 -18.01 14.88 5.53
CA VAL A 35 -19.35 14.90 6.11
C VAL A 35 -19.50 13.74 7.08
N LEU A 36 -19.94 14.05 8.30
CA LEU A 36 -20.48 13.08 9.24
C LEU A 36 -22.00 13.17 9.18
N ALA A 37 -22.69 12.07 8.86
CA ALA A 37 -24.13 12.02 8.73
C ALA A 37 -24.75 10.85 9.52
N HIS A 38 -25.96 11.06 10.04
CA HIS A 38 -26.78 10.03 10.65
C HIS A 38 -27.19 8.97 9.60
N GLN A 39 -27.67 7.81 10.07
CA GLN A 39 -28.15 6.73 9.19
C GLN A 39 -29.22 7.19 8.18
N ASN A 40 -30.05 8.15 8.55
CA ASN A 40 -31.11 8.71 7.68
C ASN A 40 -30.58 9.74 6.67
N GLY A 41 -29.27 9.96 6.58
CA GLY A 41 -28.63 10.93 5.69
C GLY A 41 -28.59 12.37 6.21
N THR A 42 -29.15 12.65 7.40
CA THR A 42 -29.06 13.99 8.02
C THR A 42 -27.62 14.28 8.41
N VAL A 43 -27.11 15.46 8.06
CA VAL A 43 -25.73 15.85 8.39
C VAL A 43 -25.63 16.20 9.87
N ALA A 44 -24.73 15.50 10.58
CA ALA A 44 -24.40 15.77 11.97
C ALA A 44 -23.28 16.80 12.10
N TRP A 45 -22.31 16.77 11.18
CA TRP A 45 -21.19 17.70 11.07
C TRP A 45 -20.62 17.70 9.66
N GLU A 46 -20.06 18.81 9.19
CA GLU A 46 -19.31 18.87 7.93
C GLU A 46 -18.13 19.86 8.00
N SER A 47 -17.13 19.66 7.15
CA SER A 47 -15.94 20.53 7.06
C SER A 47 -16.18 21.86 6.36
N GLY A 48 -17.27 22.00 5.58
CA GLY A 48 -17.60 23.22 4.85
C GLY A 48 -16.67 23.52 3.67
N THR A 49 -16.00 22.49 3.12
CA THR A 49 -14.94 22.64 2.12
C THR A 49 -15.38 22.44 0.67
N LYS A 50 -16.69 22.35 0.41
CA LYS A 50 -17.31 22.12 -0.93
C LYS A 50 -16.79 23.00 -2.08
N ARG A 51 -16.27 24.20 -1.76
CA ARG A 51 -15.80 25.18 -2.75
C ARG A 51 -14.28 25.32 -2.80
N ASN A 52 -13.58 24.57 -1.95
CA ASN A 52 -12.15 24.70 -1.76
C ASN A 52 -11.36 23.62 -2.50
N ALA A 53 -11.99 22.94 -3.48
CA ALA A 53 -11.36 21.88 -4.28
C ALA A 53 -10.53 20.89 -3.45
N VAL A 54 -11.00 20.54 -2.25
CA VAL A 54 -10.28 19.65 -1.36
C VAL A 54 -10.26 18.26 -1.98
N VAL A 55 -9.08 17.67 -2.03
CA VAL A 55 -8.84 16.36 -2.67
C VAL A 55 -8.26 15.33 -1.71
N ARG A 56 -7.83 15.76 -0.52
CA ARG A 56 -7.14 14.92 0.46
C ARG A 56 -7.55 15.25 1.89
N PHE A 57 -7.69 14.20 2.69
CA PHE A 57 -7.78 14.21 4.15
C PHE A 57 -6.59 13.43 4.73
N GLU A 58 -5.83 14.05 5.64
CA GLU A 58 -4.62 13.48 6.23
C GLU A 58 -4.61 13.70 7.75
N MET A 59 -4.10 12.74 8.50
CA MET A 59 -3.75 12.92 9.91
C MET A 59 -2.23 12.97 10.04
N LEU A 60 -1.71 14.11 10.46
CA LEU A 60 -0.28 14.32 10.68
C LEU A 60 0.20 13.53 11.89
N GLN A 61 1.52 13.27 11.96
CA GLN A 61 2.15 12.63 13.13
C GLN A 61 1.95 13.43 14.43
N THR A 62 1.64 14.72 14.34
CA THR A 62 1.30 15.57 15.49
C THR A 62 -0.10 15.31 16.06
N GLY A 63 -0.94 14.52 15.37
CA GLY A 63 -2.35 14.31 15.68
C GLY A 63 -3.30 15.34 15.05
N ASN A 64 -2.78 16.29 14.27
CA ASN A 64 -3.62 17.23 13.52
C ASN A 64 -4.26 16.54 12.31
N MET A 65 -5.58 16.70 12.15
CA MET A 65 -6.30 16.31 10.93
C MET A 65 -6.39 17.50 9.98
N VAL A 66 -5.94 17.32 8.73
CA VAL A 66 -5.79 18.38 7.72
C VAL A 66 -6.49 17.99 6.43
N LEU A 67 -7.16 18.97 5.82
CA LEU A 67 -7.78 18.89 4.51
C LEU A 67 -6.95 19.73 3.52
N TYR A 68 -6.56 19.17 2.39
CA TYR A 68 -5.74 19.87 1.38
C TYR A 68 -6.54 20.16 0.11
N ASP A 69 -6.46 21.41 -0.36
CA ASP A 69 -7.02 21.86 -1.64
C ASP A 69 -6.19 21.42 -2.86
N ALA A 70 -6.80 21.48 -4.04
CA ALA A 70 -6.18 21.12 -5.32
C ALA A 70 -5.21 22.19 -5.85
N GLY A 71 -4.82 23.18 -5.04
CA GLY A 71 -3.65 24.02 -5.27
C GLY A 71 -2.40 23.16 -5.21
N ALA A 72 -2.18 22.43 -6.31
CA ALA A 72 -1.22 21.35 -6.51
C ALA A 72 -1.66 20.00 -5.92
N ASN A 73 -2.00 19.05 -6.80
CA ASN A 73 -1.90 17.64 -6.46
C ASN A 73 -0.46 17.15 -6.73
N GLU A 74 0.48 17.55 -5.86
CA GLU A 74 1.90 17.13 -5.85
C GLU A 74 2.13 15.68 -5.32
N ASN A 75 1.10 14.85 -5.24
CA ASN A 75 0.71 14.32 -3.93
C ASN A 75 0.60 12.78 -3.81
N GLY A 76 1.63 12.03 -4.21
CA GLY A 76 1.90 10.67 -3.72
C GLY A 76 0.85 9.57 -4.01
N PRO A 77 1.13 8.30 -3.66
CA PRO A 77 0.43 7.16 -4.26
C PRO A 77 -0.77 6.60 -3.47
N TYR A 78 -1.27 7.25 -2.40
CA TYR A 78 -2.26 6.64 -1.50
C TYR A 78 -3.65 7.28 -1.54
N SER A 79 -4.70 6.46 -1.48
CA SER A 79 -6.12 6.87 -1.43
C SER A 79 -6.90 6.10 -0.37
N LEU A 80 -7.55 6.76 0.57
CA LEU A 80 -8.44 6.10 1.55
C LEU A 80 -9.86 6.01 0.99
N VAL A 81 -10.42 4.81 0.92
CA VAL A 81 -11.72 4.49 0.31
C VAL A 81 -12.60 3.78 1.33
N LEU A 82 -13.86 4.20 1.42
CA LEU A 82 -14.88 3.52 2.21
C LEU A 82 -15.59 2.47 1.34
N GLU A 83 -15.47 1.21 1.70
CA GLU A 83 -16.19 0.10 1.07
C GLU A 83 -17.35 -0.36 1.98
N PRO A 84 -18.38 -1.04 1.45
CA PRO A 84 -19.58 -1.40 2.22
C PRO A 84 -19.34 -2.21 3.51
N SER A 85 -18.18 -2.86 3.67
CA SER A 85 -17.84 -3.70 4.82
C SER A 85 -16.50 -3.38 5.49
N ARG A 86 -15.78 -2.36 5.02
CA ARG A 86 -14.46 -1.96 5.57
C ARG A 86 -14.05 -0.57 5.09
N ILE A 87 -13.14 0.05 5.82
CA ILE A 87 -12.35 1.15 5.27
C ILE A 87 -11.08 0.54 4.67
N ALA A 88 -10.66 1.00 3.49
CA ALA A 88 -9.47 0.50 2.81
C ALA A 88 -8.58 1.65 2.34
N LEU A 89 -7.31 1.61 2.74
CA LEU A 89 -6.26 2.44 2.14
C LEU A 89 -5.77 1.73 0.89
N TYR A 90 -5.83 2.40 -0.25
CA TYR A 90 -5.34 1.94 -1.53
C TYR A 90 -4.03 2.62 -1.90
N TYR A 91 -3.19 1.90 -2.64
CA TYR A 91 -1.98 2.42 -3.28
C TYR A 91 -2.16 2.37 -4.81
N THR A 92 -1.98 3.51 -5.47
CA THR A 92 -2.16 3.70 -6.92
C THR A 92 -1.09 4.64 -7.45
N THR A 93 -0.49 4.26 -8.58
CA THR A 93 0.42 5.12 -9.34
C THR A 93 0.03 5.11 -10.82
N GLU A 94 0.68 5.96 -11.62
CA GLU A 94 0.47 6.03 -13.08
C GLU A 94 0.65 4.68 -13.79
N ASN A 95 1.46 3.79 -13.22
CA ASN A 95 1.77 2.48 -13.79
C ASN A 95 0.79 1.38 -13.37
N THR A 96 -0.03 1.61 -12.34
CA THR A 96 -0.95 0.60 -11.82
C THR A 96 -2.27 0.61 -12.61
N PRO A 97 -2.71 -0.54 -13.18
CA PRO A 97 -3.96 -0.62 -13.94
C PRO A 97 -5.20 -0.60 -13.05
N LYS A 98 -5.06 -0.95 -11.76
CA LYS A 98 -6.10 -0.84 -10.74
C LYS A 98 -5.47 -0.53 -9.37
N PRO A 99 -6.16 0.22 -8.49
CA PRO A 99 -5.70 0.47 -7.13
C PRO A 99 -5.43 -0.83 -6.35
N TYR A 100 -4.27 -0.92 -5.68
CA TYR A 100 -3.96 -2.04 -4.79
C TYR A 100 -4.50 -1.78 -3.38
N PRO A 101 -5.21 -2.72 -2.74
CA PRO A 101 -5.51 -2.59 -1.32
C PRO A 101 -4.21 -2.69 -0.52
N TYR A 102 -3.86 -1.61 0.19
CA TYR A 102 -2.64 -1.48 0.98
C TYR A 102 -2.90 -1.63 2.48
N PHE A 103 -4.06 -1.22 2.98
CA PHE A 103 -4.47 -1.49 4.35
C PHE A 103 -5.98 -1.61 4.42
N THR A 104 -6.49 -2.50 5.26
CA THR A 104 -7.94 -2.69 5.44
C THR A 104 -8.26 -2.69 6.92
N PHE A 105 -9.16 -1.78 7.32
CA PHE A 105 -9.65 -1.66 8.69
C PHE A 105 -10.86 -2.58 8.84
N PHE A 106 -10.75 -3.63 9.66
CA PHE A 106 -11.81 -4.62 9.87
C PHE A 106 -12.60 -4.42 11.17
N ASP A 107 -12.15 -3.52 12.06
CA ASP A 107 -12.81 -3.20 13.32
C ASP A 107 -13.42 -1.79 13.31
N ASN A 108 -14.53 -1.63 14.05
CA ASN A 108 -15.33 -0.41 14.16
C ASN A 108 -14.61 0.77 14.86
N THR A 109 -13.31 0.63 15.14
CA THR A 109 -12.45 1.62 15.78
C THR A 109 -11.15 1.75 15.01
N VAL A 110 -10.93 2.92 14.42
CA VAL A 110 -9.69 3.24 13.71
C VAL A 110 -8.70 3.86 14.70
N THR A 111 -7.67 3.12 15.09
CA THR A 111 -6.49 3.66 15.80
C THR A 111 -5.39 3.94 14.79
N PHE A 112 -5.06 5.21 14.60
CA PHE A 112 -3.92 5.63 13.80
C PHE A 112 -2.64 5.55 14.65
N PHE A 113 -1.62 4.86 14.14
CA PHE A 113 -0.25 4.84 14.67
C PHE A 113 -0.12 4.62 16.19
N SER A 114 -0.78 3.60 16.72
CA SER A 114 -0.48 3.08 18.06
C SER A 114 0.86 2.35 18.02
N GLU A 115 1.93 3.02 18.48
CA GLU A 115 3.25 2.39 18.68
C GLU A 115 3.23 1.30 19.78
N ASP A 116 2.14 1.24 20.56
CA ASP A 116 1.96 0.31 21.69
C ASP A 116 1.14 -0.95 21.32
N ASP A 117 0.73 -1.12 20.06
CA ASP A 117 0.02 -2.32 19.60
C ASP A 117 1.01 -3.41 19.17
N TRP A 118 1.10 -4.48 19.97
CA TRP A 118 2.02 -5.61 19.78
C TRP A 118 1.69 -6.49 18.54
N TRP A 119 0.60 -6.17 17.83
CA TRP A 119 0.24 -6.73 16.52
C TRP A 119 0.52 -5.78 15.33
N ALA A 120 0.86 -4.52 15.60
CA ALA A 120 1.37 -3.55 14.62
C ALA A 120 2.90 -3.70 14.41
N VAL A 121 3.51 -4.72 15.00
CA VAL A 121 4.92 -5.09 14.82
C VAL A 121 5.10 -5.88 13.53
N GLU A 122 4.76 -5.27 12.40
CA GLU A 122 5.37 -5.63 11.12
C GLU A 122 5.97 -4.37 10.53
N THR A 123 7.21 -4.15 10.95
CA THR A 123 8.31 -3.43 10.32
C THR A 123 7.95 -2.36 9.29
N LYS A 124 8.60 -1.20 9.41
CA LYS A 124 8.57 -0.10 8.42
C LYS A 124 8.80 -0.55 6.96
N CYS A 125 9.25 -1.79 6.72
CA CYS A 125 9.30 -2.49 5.44
C CYS A 125 7.97 -2.60 4.69
N GLN A 126 6.81 -2.46 5.35
CA GLN A 126 5.53 -2.43 4.63
C GLN A 126 5.35 -1.12 3.83
N LEU A 127 6.10 -0.07 4.16
CA LEU A 127 6.10 1.17 3.39
C LEU A 127 6.86 0.94 2.07
N PRO A 128 6.22 1.10 0.90
CA PRO A 128 6.82 0.99 -0.43
C PRO A 128 8.05 1.88 -0.61
N GLY A 129 8.09 3.04 0.03
CA GLY A 129 9.23 3.97 -0.02
C GLY A 129 10.33 3.74 1.01
N ARG A 130 10.22 2.75 1.92
CA ARG A 130 11.14 2.59 3.06
C ARG A 130 12.61 2.43 2.64
N CYS A 131 12.86 1.66 1.60
CA CYS A 131 14.20 1.36 1.09
C CYS A 131 14.37 1.80 -0.36
N GLY A 132 13.60 2.80 -0.79
CA GLY A 132 13.55 3.26 -2.18
C GLY A 132 12.73 2.34 -3.10
N GLU A 133 12.83 2.56 -4.40
CA GLU A 133 11.98 1.90 -5.41
C GLU A 133 12.39 0.46 -5.74
N PHE A 134 13.55 0.01 -5.25
CA PHE A 134 14.11 -1.31 -5.57
C PHE A 134 14.85 -1.98 -4.39
N GLY A 135 14.80 -1.39 -3.19
CA GLY A 135 15.52 -1.93 -2.03
C GLY A 135 14.80 -3.08 -1.35
N VAL A 136 15.57 -3.93 -0.65
CA VAL A 136 15.06 -5.02 0.18
C VAL A 136 15.12 -4.64 1.65
N CYS A 137 14.03 -4.83 2.36
CA CYS A 137 13.87 -4.51 3.77
C CYS A 137 13.70 -5.77 4.63
N ARG A 138 14.32 -5.78 5.80
CA ARG A 138 14.14 -6.80 6.86
C ARG A 138 14.20 -6.10 8.21
N ASN A 139 13.31 -6.41 9.14
CA ASN A 139 13.35 -5.85 10.50
C ASN A 139 13.41 -4.30 10.52
N SER A 140 12.68 -3.65 9.60
CA SER A 140 12.68 -2.19 9.38
C SER A 140 14.01 -1.60 8.87
N GLN A 141 14.99 -2.42 8.52
CA GLN A 141 16.28 -2.02 7.99
C GLN A 141 16.39 -2.35 6.51
N CYS A 142 17.07 -1.50 5.75
CA CYS A 142 17.36 -1.74 4.35
C CYS A 142 18.61 -2.61 4.24
N VAL A 143 18.40 -3.87 3.85
CA VAL A 143 19.43 -4.92 3.95
C VAL A 143 20.10 -5.25 2.62
N GLY A 144 19.56 -4.75 1.50
CA GLY A 144 20.25 -4.91 0.23
C GLY A 144 19.52 -4.38 -0.98
N CYS A 145 20.23 -4.47 -2.11
CA CYS A 145 19.74 -4.13 -3.44
C CYS A 145 19.83 -5.36 -4.34
N PRO A 146 18.75 -5.75 -5.05
CA PRO A 146 18.83 -6.83 -6.01
C PRO A 146 19.85 -6.55 -7.10
N SER A 147 20.63 -7.58 -7.46
CA SER A 147 21.56 -7.52 -8.59
C SER A 147 20.93 -8.09 -9.85
N ALA A 148 21.27 -7.53 -11.01
CA ALA A 148 20.92 -8.11 -12.31
C ALA A 148 21.51 -9.51 -12.51
N SER A 149 22.63 -9.85 -11.86
CA SER A 149 23.21 -11.20 -11.87
C SER A 149 22.50 -12.19 -10.94
N GLY A 150 21.49 -11.74 -10.18
CA GLY A 150 20.90 -12.48 -9.08
C GLY A 150 21.60 -12.19 -7.74
N GLY A 151 20.85 -12.39 -6.65
CA GLY A 151 21.31 -12.11 -5.28
C GLY A 151 21.12 -10.66 -4.83
N LEU A 152 21.65 -10.34 -3.64
CA LEU A 152 21.55 -9.03 -3.01
C LEU A 152 22.95 -8.43 -2.80
N LEU A 153 23.13 -7.18 -3.23
CA LEU A 153 24.27 -6.33 -2.93
C LEU A 153 23.97 -5.48 -1.68
N GLY A 154 24.98 -4.77 -1.17
CA GLY A 154 24.78 -3.78 -0.11
C GLY A 154 23.76 -2.71 -0.52
N TRP A 155 22.96 -2.24 0.44
CA TRP A 155 21.96 -1.21 0.18
C TRP A 155 22.59 0.17 -0.02
N SER A 156 21.99 0.99 -0.89
CA SER A 156 22.35 2.38 -1.17
C SER A 156 21.09 3.19 -1.48
N GLU A 157 21.13 4.52 -1.35
CA GLU A 157 20.02 5.39 -1.78
C GLU A 157 19.79 5.33 -3.30
N ASP A 158 20.83 5.00 -4.08
CA ASP A 158 20.76 4.83 -5.54
C ASP A 158 20.25 3.45 -5.98
N CYS A 159 19.65 2.69 -5.07
CA CYS A 159 19.07 1.39 -5.36
C CYS A 159 17.92 1.50 -6.36
N ARG A 160 18.22 1.29 -7.64
CA ARG A 160 17.25 1.40 -8.74
C ARG A 160 17.24 0.13 -9.57
N ALA A 161 16.05 -0.20 -10.08
CA ALA A 161 15.90 -1.32 -11.00
C ALA A 161 16.61 -0.98 -12.33
N PRO A 162 17.22 -1.95 -13.02
CA PRO A 162 17.80 -1.72 -14.34
C PRO A 162 16.74 -1.19 -15.32
N GLU A 163 17.11 -0.21 -16.13
CA GLU A 163 16.21 0.26 -17.20
C GLU A 163 16.04 -0.82 -18.26
N LEU A 164 14.77 -1.09 -18.59
CA LEU A 164 14.42 -2.00 -19.68
C LEU A 164 14.26 -1.17 -20.95
N GLY A 165 14.93 -1.59 -22.02
CA GLY A 165 14.74 -0.99 -23.34
C GLY A 165 13.28 -1.09 -23.83
N ALA A 166 12.93 -0.29 -24.84
CA ALA A 166 11.57 -0.21 -25.37
C ALA A 166 10.95 -1.60 -25.64
N CYS A 167 9.81 -1.84 -25.01
CA CYS A 167 9.07 -3.09 -25.11
C CYS A 167 8.74 -3.42 -26.58
N GLY A 168 9.26 -4.54 -27.09
CA GLY A 168 8.95 -5.04 -28.44
C GLY A 168 9.81 -4.50 -29.59
N GLY A 169 10.86 -3.71 -29.34
CA GLY A 169 11.83 -3.33 -30.38
C GLY A 169 12.86 -4.44 -30.67
N LYS A 170 13.45 -4.47 -31.87
CA LYS A 170 14.50 -5.45 -32.30
C LYS A 170 15.78 -5.47 -31.42
N LYS A 171 15.86 -4.65 -30.37
CA LYS A 171 16.94 -4.60 -29.36
C LYS A 171 16.44 -4.73 -27.90
N GLY A 172 15.14 -4.99 -27.67
CA GLY A 172 14.51 -4.97 -26.34
C GLY A 172 14.05 -6.36 -25.90
N GLY A 173 15.00 -7.21 -25.50
CA GLY A 173 14.70 -8.47 -24.80
C GLY A 173 14.93 -8.31 -23.29
N PHE A 174 14.21 -9.09 -22.49
CA PHE A 174 14.40 -9.15 -21.04
C PHE A 174 14.56 -10.61 -20.59
N ARG A 175 15.19 -10.80 -19.45
CA ARG A 175 15.18 -12.05 -18.68
C ARG A 175 14.63 -11.81 -17.30
N TYR A 176 14.11 -12.85 -16.67
CA TYR A 176 13.75 -12.79 -15.26
C TYR A 176 14.94 -13.15 -14.38
N VAL A 177 15.25 -12.28 -13.43
CA VAL A 177 16.17 -12.56 -12.33
C VAL A 177 15.37 -13.14 -11.18
N GLU A 178 15.68 -14.38 -10.80
CA GLU A 178 15.04 -15.07 -9.69
C GLU A 178 15.73 -14.73 -8.36
N MET A 179 14.93 -14.47 -7.32
CA MET A 179 15.39 -14.31 -5.95
C MET A 179 14.48 -15.05 -4.98
N ALA A 180 15.07 -15.93 -4.16
CA ALA A 180 14.34 -16.69 -3.14
C ALA A 180 14.25 -15.93 -1.82
N GLY A 181 13.14 -16.10 -1.09
CA GLY A 181 12.89 -15.45 0.19
C GLY A 181 12.64 -13.95 0.08
N ILE A 182 12.03 -13.51 -1.03
CA ILE A 182 11.68 -12.11 -1.28
C ILE A 182 10.19 -12.05 -1.61
N ASP A 183 9.50 -11.12 -0.96
CA ASP A 183 8.06 -10.90 -1.15
C ASP A 183 7.76 -9.45 -1.51
N HIS A 184 6.58 -9.24 -2.09
CA HIS A 184 6.08 -7.92 -2.39
C HIS A 184 5.34 -7.32 -1.20
N PHE A 185 5.43 -6.01 -0.98
CA PHE A 185 4.71 -5.34 0.12
C PHE A 185 3.18 -5.54 0.05
N THR A 186 2.60 -5.78 -1.14
CA THR A 186 1.16 -6.07 -1.25
C THR A 186 0.75 -7.50 -0.89
N ALA A 187 1.69 -8.44 -0.74
CA ALA A 187 1.37 -9.85 -0.51
C ALA A 187 0.64 -10.08 0.83
N LYS A 188 0.83 -9.18 1.79
CA LYS A 188 0.10 -9.17 3.07
C LYS A 188 -1.38 -8.83 2.92
N TYR A 189 -1.71 -7.98 1.94
CA TYR A 189 -3.03 -7.34 1.84
C TYR A 189 -3.89 -7.91 0.70
N SER A 190 -3.26 -8.60 -0.25
CA SER A 190 -3.93 -9.25 -1.36
C SER A 190 -3.59 -10.73 -1.38
N ARG A 191 -4.61 -11.58 -1.60
CA ARG A 191 -4.42 -13.04 -1.76
C ARG A 191 -3.66 -13.43 -3.03
N GLY A 192 -3.47 -12.50 -3.97
CA GLY A 192 -2.86 -12.77 -5.27
C GLY A 192 -3.76 -13.59 -6.20
N ASP A 193 -3.43 -13.55 -7.48
CA ASP A 193 -4.07 -14.38 -8.50
C ASP A 193 -3.73 -15.85 -8.25
N GLY A 194 -4.72 -16.73 -8.27
CA GLY A 194 -4.46 -18.17 -8.20
C GLY A 194 -5.67 -19.02 -7.86
N PRO A 195 -5.53 -20.35 -7.94
CA PRO A 195 -4.27 -21.07 -8.24
C PRO A 195 -3.83 -20.92 -9.71
N VAL A 196 -2.55 -20.62 -9.96
CA VAL A 196 -1.96 -20.51 -11.32
C VAL A 196 -0.55 -21.10 -11.35
N THR A 197 -0.06 -21.48 -12.54
CA THR A 197 1.34 -21.92 -12.71
C THR A 197 2.31 -20.75 -12.81
N LYS A 198 3.59 -21.01 -12.50
CA LYS A 198 4.67 -20.03 -12.62
C LYS A 198 4.78 -19.49 -14.06
N GLU A 199 4.65 -20.35 -15.06
CA GLU A 199 4.77 -20.02 -16.48
C GLU A 199 3.63 -19.11 -16.94
N SER A 200 2.41 -19.35 -16.44
CA SER A 200 1.26 -18.50 -16.72
C SER A 200 1.44 -17.10 -16.11
N CYS A 201 1.92 -17.02 -14.86
CA CYS A 201 2.24 -15.76 -14.20
C CYS A 201 3.36 -14.99 -14.94
N ALA A 202 4.43 -15.70 -15.34
CA ALA A 202 5.53 -15.14 -16.12
C ALA A 202 5.08 -14.64 -17.50
N GLY A 203 4.19 -15.38 -18.16
CA GLY A 203 3.60 -15.01 -19.45
C GLY A 203 2.70 -13.78 -19.36
N LYS A 204 1.90 -13.65 -18.28
CA LYS A 204 1.09 -12.45 -18.02
C LYS A 204 1.97 -11.21 -17.90
N CYS A 205 2.98 -11.24 -17.03
CA CYS A 205 3.90 -10.12 -16.87
C CYS A 205 4.76 -9.88 -18.13
N GLY A 206 5.14 -10.94 -18.83
CA GLY A 206 6.01 -10.86 -19.99
C GLY A 206 5.36 -10.17 -21.19
N LYS A 207 4.05 -10.34 -21.37
CA LYS A 207 3.26 -9.68 -22.41
C LYS A 207 2.90 -8.23 -22.07
N ASP A 208 2.93 -7.88 -20.79
CA ASP A 208 2.63 -6.53 -20.32
C ASP A 208 3.91 -5.70 -20.19
N CYS A 209 4.01 -4.66 -21.04
CA CYS A 209 5.15 -3.75 -21.07
C CYS A 209 5.29 -2.91 -19.81
N LYS A 210 4.20 -2.67 -19.06
CA LYS A 210 4.25 -1.92 -17.80
C LYS A 210 4.71 -2.78 -16.64
N CYS A 211 4.63 -4.10 -16.76
CA CYS A 211 5.03 -5.00 -15.69
C CYS A 211 6.56 -4.98 -15.51
N LYS A 212 7.03 -4.71 -14.29
CA LYS A 212 8.46 -4.72 -13.92
C LYS A 212 8.91 -6.09 -13.38
N GLY A 213 7.97 -6.90 -12.88
CA GLY A 213 8.26 -8.24 -12.37
C GLY A 213 7.03 -8.93 -11.79
N TYR A 214 7.22 -10.11 -11.23
CA TYR A 214 6.15 -10.81 -10.52
C TYR A 214 6.70 -11.56 -9.30
N PHE A 215 5.83 -11.81 -8.34
CA PHE A 215 6.13 -12.56 -7.12
C PHE A 215 5.25 -13.80 -7.10
N TYR A 216 5.83 -14.93 -6.71
CA TYR A 216 5.16 -16.22 -6.79
C TYR A 216 5.45 -17.05 -5.54
N HIS A 217 4.39 -17.51 -4.89
CA HIS A 217 4.47 -18.42 -3.75
C HIS A 217 4.23 -19.84 -4.24
N THR A 218 5.27 -20.69 -4.22
CA THR A 218 5.22 -22.00 -4.90
C THR A 218 4.23 -22.97 -4.25
N VAL A 219 4.10 -22.92 -2.92
CA VAL A 219 3.21 -23.81 -2.15
C VAL A 219 1.74 -23.47 -2.39
N SER A 220 1.37 -22.18 -2.28
CA SER A 220 -0.02 -21.73 -2.42
C SER A 220 -0.45 -21.51 -3.88
N ARG A 221 0.50 -21.56 -4.82
CA ARG A 221 0.30 -21.30 -6.26
C ARG A 221 -0.35 -19.94 -6.53
N ARG A 222 0.11 -18.93 -5.77
CA ARG A 222 -0.37 -17.54 -5.87
C ARG A 222 0.66 -16.66 -6.58
N CYS A 223 0.14 -15.72 -7.37
CA CYS A 223 0.89 -14.84 -8.26
C CYS A 223 0.50 -13.38 -7.99
N TRP A 224 1.50 -12.51 -7.87
CA TRP A 224 1.33 -11.05 -7.79
C TRP A 224 2.13 -10.41 -8.91
N ILE A 225 1.42 -9.72 -9.82
CA ILE A 225 2.03 -8.93 -10.89
C ILE A 225 2.41 -7.56 -10.34
N ALA A 226 3.67 -7.19 -10.50
CA ALA A 226 4.25 -5.96 -9.98
C ALA A 226 4.56 -4.99 -11.12
N TYR A 227 3.74 -3.94 -11.22
CA TYR A 227 4.02 -2.77 -12.08
C TYR A 227 5.04 -1.83 -11.44
N GLU A 228 5.15 -1.90 -10.11
CA GLU A 228 6.17 -1.26 -9.30
C GLU A 228 6.74 -2.28 -8.34
N LEU A 229 8.04 -2.15 -8.05
CA LEU A 229 8.72 -3.08 -7.16
C LEU A 229 8.73 -2.54 -5.74
N GLY A 230 9.04 -1.23 -5.59
CA GLY A 230 9.09 -0.56 -4.31
C GLY A 230 10.04 -1.25 -3.35
N THR A 231 9.78 -1.06 -2.06
CA THR A 231 10.42 -1.82 -1.00
C THR A 231 9.93 -3.27 -1.05
N MET A 232 10.85 -4.16 -1.35
CA MET A 232 10.63 -5.61 -1.26
C MET A 232 10.95 -6.09 0.16
N ILE A 233 10.31 -7.18 0.57
CA ILE A 233 10.41 -7.68 1.94
C ILE A 233 11.22 -8.98 1.93
N ARG A 234 12.27 -9.04 2.75
CA ARG A 234 12.99 -10.28 3.02
C ARG A 234 12.18 -11.14 3.97
N VAL A 235 11.80 -12.33 3.52
CA VAL A 235 11.06 -13.33 4.30
C VAL A 235 11.90 -14.58 4.50
N ASP A 236 11.69 -15.28 5.62
CA ASP A 236 12.42 -16.50 5.93
C ASP A 236 11.93 -17.70 5.08
N ASN A 237 10.75 -17.57 4.47
CA ASN A 237 10.20 -18.59 3.59
C ASN A 237 10.84 -18.55 2.20
N SER A 238 11.78 -19.46 1.94
CA SER A 238 12.47 -19.60 0.65
C SER A 238 11.54 -19.99 -0.52
N THR A 239 10.30 -20.41 -0.25
CA THR A 239 9.30 -20.71 -1.29
C THR A 239 8.61 -19.47 -1.87
N HIS A 240 8.85 -18.29 -1.29
CA HIS A 240 8.42 -17.00 -1.83
C HIS A 240 9.51 -16.51 -2.78
N LEU A 241 9.18 -16.45 -4.06
CA LEU A 241 10.13 -16.16 -5.13
C LEU A 241 9.76 -14.86 -5.84
N ALA A 242 10.73 -13.98 -5.99
CA ALA A 242 10.61 -12.77 -6.82
C ALA A 242 11.27 -13.00 -8.19
N TYR A 243 10.61 -12.54 -9.23
CA TYR A 243 11.05 -12.61 -10.62
C TYR A 243 11.02 -11.24 -11.25
N ILE A 244 12.19 -10.59 -11.30
CA ILE A 244 12.31 -9.20 -11.74
C ILE A 244 12.81 -9.17 -13.18
N LYS A 245 12.20 -8.37 -14.04
CA LYS A 245 12.70 -8.17 -15.40
C LYS A 245 14.04 -7.42 -15.35
N ALA A 246 15.03 -7.94 -16.06
CA ALA A 246 16.33 -7.31 -16.27
C ALA A 246 16.69 -7.38 -17.76
N PRO A 247 17.54 -6.46 -18.26
CA PRO A 247 18.07 -6.55 -19.62
C PRO A 247 18.84 -7.86 -19.83
N LEU A 248 18.80 -8.35 -21.07
CA LEU A 248 19.57 -9.52 -21.52
C LEU A 248 21.08 -9.24 -21.48
#